data_AF-A0A973AWG9-F1
#
_entry.id   AF-A0A973AWG9-F1
#
_cell.length_a   1.000
_cell.length_b   1.000
_cell.length_c   1.000
_cell.angle_alpha   90.00
_cell.angle_beta   90.00
_cell.angle_gamma   90.00
#
_symmetry.space_group_name_H-M   'P 1'
#
loop_
_entity.id
_entity.type
_entity.pdbx_description
1 polymer ?
#
loop_
_entity_poly.entity_id
_entity_poly.type
_entity_poly.pdbx_seq_one_letter_code
_entity_poly.pdbx_strand_id
1 'polypeptide(L)'
;MNYFLRALRDAVKSWPFLLAAFFCSAGVAGLWGANIAALFPIIEVTLNGESLQSWNGRRLTDAQQRVDDSLTESTDLTASLAAGSLAADAATQARSRIDTLTLNRRGDEAVVFSAQKLAPWLDRLFPTDPFKTVLLVVGLIVFSTFLKHIFMLVGTMLVGWVAMNISRNLRLRVFDKALELDRAQFMRHGSAGFMAQVTNTSDMLAGGITSVYGGAVTEPLKIIACLAGAFCISWQLTLACLTLAPIVGFLMVWLNRRIRSVSKYILARSKGFHHVLLETLNNVLTVQAY
;
A
#
# COMPACT_ATOMS: atom_id res chain seq x y z
N MET A 1 21.65 -10.92 15.01
CA MET A 1 20.36 -11.54 14.60
C MET A 1 19.45 -11.93 15.77
N ASN A 2 19.95 -12.45 16.90
CA ASN A 2 19.12 -12.94 18.01
C ASN A 2 18.28 -11.86 18.75
N TYR A 3 18.73 -10.59 18.77
CA TYR A 3 17.98 -9.48 19.37
C TYR A 3 16.76 -9.06 18.54
N PHE A 4 16.83 -9.19 17.20
CA PHE A 4 15.71 -8.89 16.29
C PHE A 4 14.57 -9.90 16.44
N LEU A 5 14.89 -11.19 16.57
CA LEU A 5 13.92 -12.26 16.82
C LEU A 5 13.24 -12.13 18.20
N ARG A 6 13.96 -11.68 19.23
CA ARG A 6 13.36 -11.37 20.54
C ARG A 6 12.44 -10.15 20.48
N ALA A 7 12.83 -9.11 19.76
CA ALA A 7 11.97 -7.94 19.51
C ALA A 7 10.71 -8.32 18.72
N LEU A 8 10.81 -9.22 17.74
CA LEU A 8 9.66 -9.73 16.97
C LEU A 8 8.69 -10.54 17.84
N ARG A 9 9.21 -11.31 18.80
CA ARG A 9 8.39 -12.07 19.77
C ARG A 9 7.62 -11.14 20.72
N ASP A 10 8.22 -10.03 21.14
CA ASP A 10 7.49 -9.01 21.90
C ASP A 10 6.44 -8.29 21.03
N ALA A 11 6.63 -8.23 19.71
CA ALA A 11 5.64 -7.65 18.77
C ALA A 11 4.39 -8.52 18.63
N VAL A 12 4.55 -9.84 18.76
CA VAL A 12 3.44 -10.80 18.76
C VAL A 12 2.49 -10.56 19.94
N LYS A 13 2.95 -9.99 21.07
CA LYS A 13 2.04 -9.59 22.16
C LYS A 13 1.11 -8.44 21.78
N SER A 14 1.47 -7.63 20.77
CA SER A 14 0.61 -6.58 20.19
C SER A 14 -0.19 -7.04 18.95
N TRP A 15 -0.33 -8.35 18.74
CA TRP A 15 -1.07 -8.94 17.61
C TRP A 15 -2.47 -8.35 17.33
N PRO A 16 -3.34 -8.03 18.32
CA PRO A 16 -4.65 -7.43 17.99
C PRO A 16 -4.53 -6.08 17.27
N PHE A 17 -3.50 -5.29 17.60
CA PHE A 17 -3.25 -4.01 16.94
C PHE A 17 -2.63 -4.18 15.55
N LEU A 18 -1.79 -5.21 15.37
CA LEU A 18 -1.27 -5.59 14.06
C LEU A 18 -2.39 -6.07 13.13
N LEU A 19 -3.34 -6.85 13.66
CA LEU A 19 -4.55 -7.24 12.94
C LEU A 19 -5.42 -6.03 12.58
N ALA A 20 -5.67 -5.13 13.52
CA ALA A 20 -6.43 -3.91 13.25
C ALA A 20 -5.76 -3.04 12.17
N ALA A 21 -4.42 -2.92 12.21
CA ALA A 21 -3.66 -2.23 11.18
C ALA A 21 -3.75 -2.94 9.82
N PHE A 22 -3.74 -4.28 9.80
CA PHE A 22 -3.95 -5.08 8.60
C PHE A 22 -5.33 -4.83 7.98
N PHE A 23 -6.41 -4.89 8.78
CA PHE A 23 -7.77 -4.62 8.30
C PHE A 23 -7.94 -3.18 7.82
N CYS A 24 -7.37 -2.22 8.54
CA CYS A 24 -7.32 -0.83 8.12
C CYS A 24 -6.63 -0.67 6.76
N SER A 25 -5.47 -1.32 6.57
CA SER A 25 -4.74 -1.29 5.30
C SER A 25 -5.52 -1.96 4.17
N ALA A 26 -6.15 -3.10 4.44
CA ALA A 26 -7.02 -3.78 3.49
C ALA A 26 -8.21 -2.90 3.07
N GLY A 27 -8.83 -2.20 4.03
CA GLY A 27 -9.87 -1.22 3.76
C GLY A 27 -9.38 -0.06 2.89
N VAL A 28 -8.22 0.51 3.21
CA VAL A 28 -7.59 1.58 2.39
C VAL A 28 -7.30 1.10 0.96
N ALA A 29 -6.77 -0.12 0.81
CA ALA A 29 -6.49 -0.72 -0.50
C ALA A 29 -7.78 -0.93 -1.31
N GLY A 30 -8.82 -1.46 -0.66
CA GLY A 30 -10.15 -1.64 -1.26
C GLY A 30 -10.76 -0.32 -1.72
N LEU A 31 -10.67 0.72 -0.89
CA LEU A 31 -11.18 2.06 -1.24
C LEU A 31 -10.38 2.72 -2.38
N TRP A 32 -9.06 2.50 -2.45
CA TRP A 32 -8.24 2.93 -3.60
C TRP A 32 -8.69 2.25 -4.89
N GLY A 33 -8.85 0.92 -4.85
CA GLY A 33 -9.30 0.13 -6.01
C GLY A 33 -10.70 0.52 -6.46
N ALA A 34 -11.63 0.66 -5.52
CA ALA A 34 -13.00 1.09 -5.80
C ALA A 34 -13.05 2.50 -6.41
N ASN A 35 -12.28 3.46 -5.86
CA ASN A 35 -12.22 4.82 -6.41
C ASN A 35 -11.67 4.84 -7.85
N ILE A 36 -10.58 4.11 -8.13
CA ILE A 36 -10.06 4.03 -9.51
C ILE A 36 -11.10 3.39 -10.44
N ALA A 37 -11.69 2.26 -10.02
CA ALA A 37 -12.68 1.55 -10.82
C ALA A 37 -13.92 2.41 -11.12
N ALA A 38 -14.31 3.29 -10.19
CA ALA A 38 -15.43 4.20 -10.35
C ALA A 38 -15.14 5.36 -11.33
N LEU A 39 -13.88 5.72 -11.57
CA LEU A 39 -13.54 6.81 -12.50
C LEU A 39 -13.91 6.48 -13.94
N PHE A 40 -13.70 5.24 -14.39
CA PHE A 40 -13.93 4.87 -15.78
C PHE A 40 -15.40 5.06 -16.21
N PRO A 41 -16.41 4.52 -15.49
CA PRO A 41 -17.81 4.78 -15.79
C PRO A 41 -18.15 6.27 -15.78
N ILE A 42 -17.62 7.03 -14.82
CA ILE A 42 -17.91 8.46 -14.70
C ILE A 42 -17.41 9.23 -15.91
N ILE A 43 -16.15 9.00 -16.31
CA ILE A 43 -15.56 9.65 -17.47
C ILE A 43 -16.43 9.37 -18.70
N GLU A 44 -16.80 8.12 -18.93
CA GLU A 44 -17.59 7.73 -20.10
C GLU A 44 -19.01 8.31 -20.11
N VAL A 45 -19.67 8.32 -18.96
CA VAL A 45 -20.99 8.93 -18.75
C VAL A 45 -20.94 10.44 -18.97
N THR A 46 -19.90 11.11 -18.48
CA THR A 46 -19.73 12.57 -18.66
C THR A 46 -19.37 12.95 -20.09
N LEU A 47 -18.60 12.13 -20.80
CA LEU A 47 -18.25 12.38 -22.20
C LEU A 47 -19.42 12.16 -23.16
N ASN A 48 -20.27 11.16 -22.88
CA ASN A 48 -21.41 10.82 -23.73
C ASN A 48 -22.73 11.48 -23.32
N GLY A 49 -22.77 12.17 -22.17
CA GLY A 49 -23.97 12.85 -21.66
C GLY A 49 -25.10 11.90 -21.23
N GLU A 50 -24.77 10.65 -20.94
CA GLU A 50 -25.73 9.59 -20.62
C GLU A 50 -25.89 9.39 -19.09
N SER A 51 -26.82 8.54 -18.65
CA SER A 51 -26.91 8.14 -17.24
C SER A 51 -26.10 6.88 -16.98
N LEU A 52 -25.81 6.57 -15.70
CA LEU A 52 -25.04 5.38 -15.35
C LEU A 52 -25.86 4.09 -15.60
N GLN A 53 -27.18 4.18 -15.50
CA GLN A 53 -28.11 3.11 -15.84
C GLN A 53 -28.11 2.83 -17.34
N SER A 54 -28.15 3.87 -18.19
CA SER A 54 -28.09 3.69 -19.65
C SER A 54 -26.71 3.18 -20.09
N TRP A 55 -25.63 3.70 -19.48
CA TRP A 55 -24.27 3.19 -19.70
C TRP A 55 -24.13 1.71 -19.35
N ASN A 56 -24.63 1.29 -18.18
CA ASN A 56 -24.56 -0.12 -17.76
C ASN A 56 -25.47 -1.01 -18.62
N GLY A 57 -26.63 -0.51 -19.03
CA GLY A 57 -27.54 -1.20 -19.94
C GLY A 57 -26.90 -1.44 -21.31
N ARG A 58 -26.29 -0.42 -21.92
CA ARG A 58 -25.55 -0.54 -23.18
C ARG A 58 -24.39 -1.53 -23.05
N ARG A 59 -23.59 -1.40 -21.98
CA ARG A 59 -22.49 -2.33 -21.68
C ARG A 59 -22.96 -3.78 -21.54
N LEU A 60 -24.13 -4.00 -20.93
CA LEU A 60 -24.73 -5.32 -20.79
C LEU A 60 -25.15 -5.86 -22.16
N THR A 61 -25.90 -5.08 -22.95
CA THR A 61 -26.37 -5.49 -24.28
C THR A 61 -25.20 -5.79 -25.22
N ASP A 62 -24.20 -4.90 -25.28
CA ASP A 62 -23.03 -5.06 -26.15
C ASP A 62 -22.21 -6.30 -25.75
N ALA A 63 -22.06 -6.56 -24.45
CA ALA A 63 -21.35 -7.74 -23.97
C ALA A 63 -22.13 -9.03 -24.24
N GLN A 64 -23.45 -9.01 -24.07
CA GLN A 64 -24.33 -10.13 -24.38
C GLN A 64 -24.23 -10.49 -25.87
N GLN A 65 -24.30 -9.48 -26.75
CA GLN A 65 -24.18 -9.67 -28.18
C GLN A 65 -22.81 -10.29 -28.57
N ARG A 66 -21.70 -9.81 -27.98
CA ARG A 66 -20.37 -10.41 -28.22
C ARG A 66 -20.26 -11.86 -27.75
N VAL A 67 -20.91 -12.22 -26.65
CA VAL A 67 -20.97 -13.61 -26.17
C VAL A 67 -21.75 -14.47 -27.16
N ASP A 68 -22.91 -14.00 -27.63
CA ASP A 68 -23.76 -14.72 -28.56
C ASP A 68 -23.09 -14.88 -29.94
N ASP A 69 -22.44 -13.83 -30.44
CA ASP A 69 -21.65 -13.86 -31.69
C ASP A 69 -20.48 -14.85 -31.59
N SER A 70 -19.74 -14.81 -30.48
CA SER A 70 -18.61 -15.72 -30.24
C SER A 70 -19.06 -17.18 -30.12
N LEU A 71 -20.23 -17.41 -29.53
CA LEU A 71 -20.81 -18.75 -29.39
C LEU A 71 -21.23 -19.29 -30.77
N THR A 72 -21.88 -18.46 -31.58
CA THR A 72 -22.31 -18.79 -32.95
C THR A 72 -21.11 -19.11 -33.84
N GLU A 73 -20.07 -18.26 -33.85
CA GLU A 73 -18.84 -18.47 -34.63
C GLU A 73 -18.12 -19.76 -34.18
N SER A 74 -18.05 -19.99 -32.86
CA SER A 74 -17.42 -21.21 -32.32
C SER A 74 -18.20 -22.46 -32.69
N THR A 75 -19.54 -22.43 -32.69
CA THR A 75 -20.37 -23.58 -33.09
C THR A 75 -20.23 -23.89 -34.57
N ASP A 76 -20.19 -22.87 -35.43
CA ASP A 76 -20.07 -23.04 -36.88
C ASP A 76 -18.70 -23.61 -37.28
N LEU A 77 -17.62 -23.12 -36.65
CA LEU A 77 -16.27 -23.66 -36.84
C LEU A 77 -16.15 -25.10 -36.33
N THR A 78 -16.79 -25.42 -35.20
CA THR A 78 -16.80 -26.78 -34.65
C THR A 78 -17.58 -27.74 -35.55
N ALA A 79 -18.73 -27.31 -36.10
CA ALA A 79 -19.51 -28.09 -37.06
C ALA A 79 -18.73 -28.33 -38.36
N SER A 80 -18.03 -27.32 -38.87
CA SER A 80 -17.19 -27.42 -40.08
C SER A 80 -16.00 -28.38 -39.88
N LEU A 81 -15.41 -28.38 -38.68
CA LEU A 81 -14.36 -29.34 -38.30
C LEU A 81 -14.90 -30.77 -38.20
N ALA A 82 -16.09 -30.95 -37.63
CA ALA A 82 -16.74 -32.26 -37.50
C ALA A 82 -17.18 -32.84 -38.85
N ALA A 83 -17.61 -31.98 -39.78
CA ALA A 83 -17.98 -32.37 -41.14
C ALA A 83 -16.79 -32.76 -42.02
N GLY A 84 -15.54 -32.51 -41.56
CA GLY A 84 -14.33 -32.82 -42.33
C GLY A 84 -14.18 -32.03 -43.64
N SER A 85 -14.93 -30.93 -43.79
CA SER A 85 -14.99 -30.14 -45.03
C SER A 85 -13.81 -29.18 -45.22
N LEU A 86 -12.94 -29.06 -44.23
CA LEU A 86 -11.82 -28.11 -44.18
C LEU A 86 -10.49 -28.79 -44.54
N ALA A 87 -9.66 -28.10 -45.34
CA ALA A 87 -8.27 -28.50 -45.57
C ALA A 87 -7.47 -28.50 -44.25
N ALA A 88 -6.38 -29.27 -44.18
CA ALA A 88 -5.59 -29.47 -42.94
C ALA A 88 -5.11 -28.15 -42.30
N ASP A 89 -4.68 -27.18 -43.11
CA ASP A 89 -4.25 -25.86 -42.63
C ASP A 89 -5.44 -25.04 -42.09
N ALA A 90 -6.58 -25.07 -42.80
CA ALA A 90 -7.81 -24.39 -42.40
C ALA A 90 -8.42 -24.98 -41.12
N ALA A 91 -8.32 -26.31 -40.95
CA ALA A 91 -8.74 -26.99 -39.72
C ALA A 91 -7.87 -26.59 -38.52
N THR A 92 -6.56 -26.38 -38.73
CA THR A 92 -5.65 -25.92 -37.68
C THR A 92 -5.95 -24.47 -37.29
N GLN A 93 -6.21 -23.61 -38.28
CA GLN A 93 -6.62 -22.23 -38.03
C GLN A 93 -7.97 -22.15 -37.30
N ALA A 94 -8.96 -22.94 -37.71
CA ALA A 94 -10.26 -23.01 -37.04
C ALA A 94 -10.14 -23.41 -35.56
N ARG A 95 -9.30 -24.41 -35.23
CA ARG A 95 -9.03 -24.79 -33.83
C ARG A 95 -8.41 -23.65 -33.03
N SER A 96 -7.40 -22.97 -33.57
CA SER A 96 -6.79 -21.82 -32.90
C SER A 96 -7.78 -20.68 -32.68
N ARG A 97 -8.70 -20.45 -33.64
CA ARG A 97 -9.74 -19.44 -33.55
C ARG A 97 -10.74 -19.78 -32.46
N ILE A 98 -11.21 -21.02 -32.39
CA ILE A 98 -12.07 -21.52 -31.30
C ILE A 98 -11.40 -21.27 -29.95
N ASP A 99 -10.12 -21.61 -29.79
CA ASP A 99 -9.40 -21.36 -28.54
C ASP A 99 -9.39 -19.86 -28.18
N THR A 100 -9.12 -18.97 -29.15
CA THR A 100 -9.18 -17.52 -28.88
C THR A 100 -10.59 -17.02 -28.55
N LEU A 101 -11.62 -17.53 -29.21
CA LEU A 101 -13.02 -17.18 -28.94
C LEU A 101 -13.44 -17.63 -27.53
N THR A 102 -13.00 -18.82 -27.09
CA THR A 102 -13.31 -19.28 -25.73
C THR A 102 -12.66 -18.42 -24.65
N LEU A 103 -11.44 -17.91 -24.89
CA LEU A 103 -10.76 -16.99 -23.97
C LEU A 103 -11.46 -15.62 -23.91
N ASN A 104 -11.81 -15.06 -25.07
CA ASN A 104 -12.52 -13.77 -25.13
C ASN A 104 -13.90 -13.85 -24.49
N ARG A 105 -14.65 -14.94 -24.76
CA ARG A 105 -15.97 -15.19 -24.17
C ARG A 105 -15.95 -15.15 -22.64
N ARG A 106 -14.93 -15.72 -21.99
CA ARG A 106 -14.81 -15.65 -20.52
C ARG A 106 -14.71 -14.21 -20.01
N GLY A 107 -14.01 -13.35 -20.76
CA GLY A 107 -13.91 -11.93 -20.46
C GLY A 107 -15.27 -11.23 -20.58
N ASP A 108 -15.98 -11.47 -21.69
CA ASP A 108 -17.30 -10.88 -21.93
C ASP A 108 -18.37 -11.40 -20.94
N GLU A 109 -18.33 -12.68 -20.57
CA GLU A 109 -19.21 -13.25 -19.53
C GLU A 109 -18.98 -12.62 -18.16
N ALA A 110 -17.71 -12.33 -17.80
CA ALA A 110 -17.40 -11.61 -16.58
C ALA A 110 -17.96 -10.17 -16.62
N VAL A 111 -17.94 -9.53 -17.80
CA VAL A 111 -18.58 -8.22 -18.00
C VAL A 111 -20.08 -8.30 -17.83
N VAL A 112 -20.75 -9.28 -18.46
CA VAL A 112 -22.20 -9.53 -18.32
C VAL A 112 -22.56 -9.75 -16.85
N PHE A 113 -21.84 -10.64 -16.16
CA PHE A 113 -22.07 -10.92 -14.74
C PHE A 113 -21.91 -9.67 -13.87
N SER A 114 -20.85 -8.89 -14.10
CA SER A 114 -20.62 -7.64 -13.37
C SER A 114 -21.72 -6.61 -13.62
N ALA A 115 -22.14 -6.44 -14.88
CA ALA A 115 -23.17 -5.48 -15.27
C ALA A 115 -24.55 -5.86 -14.72
N GLN A 116 -24.91 -7.16 -14.75
CA GLN A 116 -26.15 -7.67 -14.17
C GLN A 116 -26.18 -7.48 -12.64
N LYS A 117 -25.05 -7.72 -11.96
CA LYS A 117 -24.96 -7.54 -10.51
C LYS A 117 -25.02 -6.07 -10.11
N LEU A 118 -24.49 -5.18 -10.94
CA LEU A 118 -24.52 -3.73 -10.73
C LEU A 118 -25.90 -3.12 -11.01
N ALA A 119 -26.67 -3.66 -11.97
CA ALA A 119 -27.97 -3.12 -12.38
C ALA A 119 -28.96 -2.86 -11.22
N PRO A 120 -29.28 -3.82 -10.33
CA PRO A 120 -30.23 -3.57 -9.24
C PRO A 120 -29.69 -2.59 -8.19
N TRP A 121 -28.38 -2.48 -8.07
CA TRP A 121 -27.74 -1.48 -7.21
C TRP A 121 -27.85 -0.08 -7.82
N LEU A 122 -27.64 0.02 -9.14
CA LEU A 122 -27.75 1.27 -9.88
C LEU A 122 -29.18 1.81 -9.84
N ASP A 123 -30.17 0.97 -10.05
CA ASP A 123 -31.58 1.35 -10.07
C ASP A 123 -32.12 1.72 -8.69
N ARG A 124 -31.59 1.13 -7.62
CA ARG A 124 -31.98 1.45 -6.23
C ARG A 124 -31.30 2.69 -5.68
N LEU A 125 -30.05 2.93 -6.06
CA LEU A 125 -29.19 3.94 -5.41
C LEU A 125 -29.14 5.27 -6.18
N PHE A 126 -29.39 5.27 -7.49
CA PHE A 126 -29.21 6.45 -8.33
C PHE A 126 -30.52 6.91 -9.00
N PRO A 127 -30.80 8.23 -8.99
CA PRO A 127 -31.90 8.80 -9.76
C PRO A 127 -31.64 8.68 -11.27
N THR A 128 -32.68 8.79 -12.10
CA THR A 128 -32.58 8.68 -13.57
C THR A 128 -32.00 9.92 -14.25
N ASP A 129 -31.94 11.06 -13.56
CA ASP A 129 -31.34 12.30 -14.09
C ASP A 129 -29.80 12.18 -14.24
N PRO A 130 -29.23 12.41 -15.44
CA PRO A 130 -27.79 12.29 -15.68
C PRO A 130 -26.92 13.15 -14.76
N PHE A 131 -27.29 14.43 -14.57
CA PHE A 131 -26.52 15.36 -13.75
C PHE A 131 -26.56 15.00 -12.26
N LYS A 132 -27.74 14.61 -11.73
CA LYS A 132 -27.88 14.20 -10.32
C LYS A 132 -27.14 12.89 -10.05
N THR A 133 -27.10 11.99 -11.02
CA THR A 133 -26.36 10.73 -10.92
C THR A 133 -24.86 10.99 -10.79
N VAL A 134 -24.28 11.80 -11.68
CA VAL A 134 -22.86 12.17 -11.62
C VAL A 134 -22.54 12.86 -10.28
N LEU A 135 -23.37 13.81 -9.84
CA LEU A 135 -23.18 14.50 -8.56
C LEU A 135 -23.15 13.52 -7.37
N LEU A 136 -24.05 12.53 -7.34
CA LEU A 136 -24.12 11.54 -6.27
C LEU A 136 -22.89 10.62 -6.29
N VAL A 137 -22.46 10.16 -7.47
CA VAL A 137 -21.25 9.32 -7.60
C VAL A 137 -20.00 10.09 -7.15
N VAL A 138 -19.85 11.35 -7.58
CA VAL A 138 -18.74 12.21 -7.14
C VAL A 138 -18.80 12.40 -5.62
N GLY A 139 -19.98 12.64 -5.06
CA GLY A 139 -20.18 12.70 -3.61
C GLY A 139 -19.77 11.41 -2.89
N LEU A 140 -20.11 10.25 -3.45
CA LEU A 140 -19.71 8.94 -2.93
C LEU A 140 -18.19 8.74 -2.99
N ILE A 141 -17.54 9.14 -4.09
CA ILE A 141 -16.07 9.09 -4.21
C ILE A 141 -15.40 9.99 -3.18
N VAL A 142 -15.92 11.21 -2.98
CA VAL A 142 -15.41 12.14 -1.97
C VAL A 142 -15.58 11.54 -0.56
N PHE A 143 -16.76 10.99 -0.26
CA PHE A 143 -17.03 10.31 1.01
C PHE A 143 -16.13 9.09 1.23
N SER A 144 -15.96 8.24 0.21
CA SER A 144 -15.04 7.09 0.20
C SER A 144 -13.60 7.54 0.46
N THR A 145 -13.16 8.64 -0.14
CA THR A 145 -11.83 9.22 0.06
C THR A 145 -11.65 9.75 1.47
N PHE A 146 -12.67 10.41 2.02
CA PHE A 146 -12.67 10.85 3.41
C PHE A 146 -12.61 9.68 4.38
N LEU A 147 -13.41 8.64 4.16
CA LEU A 147 -13.43 7.43 4.97
C LEU A 147 -12.09 6.68 4.90
N LYS A 148 -11.47 6.62 3.72
CA LYS A 148 -10.11 6.12 3.55
C LYS A 148 -9.09 6.89 4.39
N HIS A 149 -9.18 8.22 4.43
CA HIS A 149 -8.30 9.01 5.28
C HIS A 149 -8.55 8.79 6.77
N ILE A 150 -9.81 8.58 7.18
CA ILE A 150 -10.13 8.16 8.56
C ILE A 150 -9.46 6.84 8.88
N PHE A 151 -9.59 5.82 8.02
CA PHE A 151 -8.91 4.55 8.21
C PHE A 151 -7.40 4.76 8.33
N MET A 152 -6.79 5.49 7.40
CA MET A 152 -5.35 5.78 7.42
C MET A 152 -4.91 6.48 8.73
N LEU A 153 -5.70 7.42 9.23
CA LEU A 153 -5.47 8.10 10.50
C LEU A 153 -5.56 7.13 11.68
N VAL A 154 -6.63 6.33 11.75
CA VAL A 154 -6.84 5.33 12.81
C VAL A 154 -5.71 4.30 12.81
N GLY A 155 -5.31 3.80 11.65
CA GLY A 155 -4.19 2.87 11.52
C GLY A 155 -2.88 3.49 12.02
N THR A 156 -2.63 4.76 11.70
CA THR A 156 -1.44 5.49 12.16
C THR A 156 -1.47 5.76 13.68
N MET A 157 -2.64 6.14 14.21
CA MET A 157 -2.88 6.34 15.64
C MET A 157 -2.67 5.04 16.43
N LEU A 158 -3.19 3.90 15.95
CA LEU A 158 -3.00 2.60 16.58
C LEU A 158 -1.52 2.21 16.64
N VAL A 159 -0.81 2.36 15.53
CA VAL A 159 0.62 2.08 15.46
C VAL A 159 1.41 3.00 16.41
N GLY A 160 1.08 4.29 16.43
CA GLY A 160 1.67 5.26 17.35
C GLY A 160 1.41 4.92 18.82
N TRP A 161 0.18 4.50 19.15
CA TRP A 161 -0.21 4.09 20.49
C TRP A 161 0.57 2.84 20.95
N VAL A 162 0.70 1.83 20.09
CA VAL A 162 1.50 0.63 20.37
C VAL A 162 2.97 1.00 20.58
N ALA A 163 3.55 1.80 19.68
CA ALA A 163 4.93 2.23 19.79
C ALA A 163 5.20 2.99 21.11
N MET A 164 4.29 3.90 21.48
CA MET A 164 4.39 4.65 22.73
C MET A 164 4.26 3.74 23.97
N ASN A 165 3.36 2.76 23.92
CA ASN A 165 3.17 1.80 25.00
C ASN A 165 4.42 0.93 25.23
N ILE A 166 5.06 0.48 24.14
CA ILE A 166 6.31 -0.29 24.21
C ILE A 166 7.44 0.59 24.72
N SER A 167 7.56 1.82 24.22
CA SER A 167 8.50 2.84 24.71
C SER A 167 8.37 3.06 26.22
N ARG A 168 7.14 3.24 26.73
CA ARG A 168 6.86 3.40 28.16
C ARG A 168 7.33 2.18 28.98
N ASN A 169 6.98 0.98 28.55
CA ASN A 169 7.39 -0.26 29.24
C ASN A 169 8.91 -0.42 29.26
N LEU A 170 9.60 0.01 28.20
CA LEU A 170 11.05 -0.01 28.15
C LEU A 170 11.67 0.99 29.13
N ARG A 171 11.16 2.23 29.19
CA ARG A 171 11.62 3.24 30.16
C ARG A 171 11.50 2.73 31.59
N LEU A 172 10.40 2.06 31.92
CA LEU A 172 10.21 1.43 33.23
C LEU A 172 11.28 0.37 33.51
N ARG A 173 11.57 -0.53 32.55
CA ARG A 173 12.63 -1.54 32.70
C ARG A 173 14.03 -0.93 32.86
N VAL A 174 14.33 0.14 32.12
CA VAL A 174 15.62 0.84 32.24
C VAL A 174 15.73 1.53 33.60
N PHE A 175 14.63 2.13 34.08
CA PHE A 175 14.56 2.74 35.39
C PHE A 175 14.73 1.71 36.52
N ASP A 176 14.02 0.58 36.47
CA ASP A 176 14.16 -0.52 37.43
C ASP A 176 15.60 -1.02 37.48
N LYS A 177 16.24 -1.18 36.31
CA LYS A 177 17.65 -1.61 36.25
C LYS A 177 18.62 -0.54 36.76
N ALA A 178 18.30 0.74 36.59
CA ALA A 178 19.07 1.83 37.15
C ALA A 178 18.99 1.86 38.68
N LEU A 179 17.87 1.45 39.29
CA LEU A 179 17.71 1.33 40.73
C LEU A 179 18.46 0.14 41.35
N GLU A 180 18.70 -0.92 40.57
CA GLU A 180 19.50 -2.09 40.99
C GLU A 180 21.02 -1.86 40.93
N LEU A 181 21.48 -0.68 40.50
CA LEU A 181 22.90 -0.40 40.28
C LEU A 181 23.64 -0.10 41.59
N ASP A 182 24.88 -0.60 41.73
CA ASP A 182 25.70 -0.41 42.93
C ASP A 182 26.06 1.08 43.17
N ARG A 183 26.13 1.48 44.45
CA ARG A 183 26.43 2.87 44.88
C ARG A 183 27.74 3.39 44.29
N ALA A 184 28.73 2.53 44.08
CA ALA A 184 30.01 2.91 43.49
C ALA A 184 29.88 3.43 42.05
N GLN A 185 28.98 2.87 41.24
CA GLN A 185 28.73 3.35 39.87
C GLN A 185 27.90 4.62 39.82
N PHE A 186 26.95 4.77 40.76
CA PHE A 186 26.13 5.97 40.90
C PHE A 186 26.96 7.19 41.34
N MET A 187 27.87 7.01 42.29
CA MET A 187 28.75 8.08 42.79
C MET A 187 29.77 8.56 41.74
N ARG A 188 30.11 7.74 40.74
CA ARG A 188 31.11 8.08 39.70
C ARG A 188 30.60 9.08 38.65
N HIS A 189 29.28 9.17 38.43
CA HIS A 189 28.67 10.04 37.42
C HIS A 189 27.92 11.24 38.02
N GLY A 190 27.77 11.30 39.35
CA GLY A 190 26.91 12.25 40.04
C GLY A 190 25.42 11.98 39.76
N SER A 191 24.54 12.35 40.68
CA SER A 191 23.09 12.10 40.54
C SER A 191 22.50 12.75 39.29
N ALA A 192 22.90 13.99 38.97
CA ALA A 192 22.43 14.71 37.79
C ALA A 192 22.96 14.12 36.46
N GLY A 193 24.24 13.72 36.42
CA GLY A 193 24.85 13.12 35.22
C GLY A 193 24.30 11.73 34.93
N PHE A 194 24.12 10.90 35.95
CA PHE A 194 23.49 9.60 35.84
C PHE A 194 22.03 9.70 35.38
N MET A 195 21.25 10.61 35.98
CA MET A 195 19.87 10.89 35.57
C MET A 195 19.78 11.32 34.10
N ALA A 196 20.65 12.23 33.66
CA ALA A 196 20.69 12.70 32.28
C ALA A 196 21.04 11.57 31.31
N GLN A 197 22.03 10.73 31.66
CA GLN A 197 22.45 9.62 30.82
C GLN A 197 21.38 8.52 30.72
N VAL A 198 20.74 8.17 31.84
CA VAL A 198 19.64 7.20 31.88
C VAL A 198 18.45 7.71 31.06
N THR A 199 18.08 8.99 31.23
CA THR A 199 16.97 9.60 30.48
C THR A 199 17.25 9.64 28.99
N ASN A 200 18.42 10.13 28.58
CA ASN A 200 18.79 10.26 27.18
C ASN A 200 18.93 8.88 26.50
N THR A 201 19.54 7.91 27.19
CA THR A 201 19.62 6.53 26.70
C THR A 201 18.24 5.90 26.57
N SER A 202 17.36 6.14 27.54
CA SER A 202 15.98 5.65 27.51
C SER A 202 15.16 6.28 26.37
N ASP A 203 15.36 7.58 26.11
CA ASP A 203 14.72 8.30 25.00
C ASP A 203 15.22 7.81 23.64
N MET A 204 16.53 7.64 23.47
CA MET A 204 17.10 7.08 22.23
C MET A 204 16.60 5.66 21.98
N LEU A 205 16.55 4.83 23.03
CA LEU A 205 16.09 3.44 22.91
C LEU A 205 14.58 3.39 22.62
N ALA A 206 13.79 4.25 23.26
CA ALA A 206 12.36 4.44 22.97
C ALA A 206 12.10 4.89 21.53
N GLY A 207 12.88 5.85 21.02
CA GLY A 207 12.79 6.33 19.65
C GLY A 207 13.16 5.25 18.63
N GLY A 208 14.22 4.48 18.90
CA GLY A 208 14.64 3.35 18.08
C GLY A 208 13.56 2.27 17.98
N ILE A 209 12.96 1.90 19.11
CA ILE A 209 11.86 0.90 19.12
C ILE A 209 10.64 1.43 18.37
N THR A 210 10.26 2.69 18.59
CA THR A 210 9.16 3.33 17.85
C THR A 210 9.40 3.30 16.35
N SER A 211 10.63 3.53 15.88
CA SER A 211 10.96 3.46 14.46
C SER A 211 10.86 2.03 13.90
N VAL A 212 11.38 1.04 14.63
CA VAL A 212 11.33 -0.37 14.22
C VAL A 212 9.90 -0.89 14.17
N TYR A 213 9.09 -0.62 15.19
CA TYR A 213 7.71 -1.07 15.24
C TYR A 213 6.81 -0.25 14.32
N GLY A 214 6.99 1.07 14.32
CA GLY A 214 6.19 2.00 13.54
C GLY A 214 6.34 1.77 12.03
N GLY A 215 7.57 1.69 11.53
CA GLY A 215 7.84 1.49 10.11
C GLY A 215 8.18 0.04 9.77
N ALA A 216 9.26 -0.50 10.35
CA ALA A 216 9.86 -1.74 9.86
C ALA A 216 8.99 -3.00 10.01
N VAL A 217 8.04 -3.02 10.95
CA VAL A 217 7.10 -4.14 11.11
C VAL A 217 5.76 -3.87 10.40
N THR A 218 5.22 -2.66 10.49
CA THR A 218 3.87 -2.41 9.96
C THR A 218 3.86 -2.18 8.46
N GLU A 219 4.89 -1.59 7.87
CA GLU A 219 4.94 -1.35 6.42
C GLU A 219 4.94 -2.65 5.62
N PRO A 220 5.76 -3.67 5.94
CA PRO A 220 5.66 -4.97 5.26
C PRO A 220 4.30 -5.62 5.43
N LEU A 221 3.68 -5.49 6.61
CA LEU A 221 2.36 -6.06 6.86
C LEU A 221 1.28 -5.41 5.97
N LYS A 222 1.34 -4.08 5.79
CA LYS A 222 0.49 -3.35 4.84
C LYS A 222 0.71 -3.82 3.40
N ILE A 223 1.98 -4.00 2.99
CA ILE A 223 2.33 -4.51 1.66
C ILE A 223 1.73 -5.91 1.44
N ILE A 224 1.85 -6.82 2.42
CA ILE A 224 1.27 -8.16 2.34
C ILE A 224 -0.25 -8.10 2.23
N ALA A 225 -0.91 -7.23 3.00
CA ALA A 225 -2.37 -7.04 2.92
C ALA A 225 -2.81 -6.60 1.52
N CYS A 226 -2.13 -5.59 0.96
CA CYS A 226 -2.41 -5.10 -0.39
C CYS A 226 -2.13 -6.17 -1.45
N LEU A 227 -1.02 -6.90 -1.33
CA LEU A 227 -0.63 -7.94 -2.28
C LEU A 227 -1.62 -9.11 -2.25
N ALA A 228 -2.05 -9.55 -1.08
CA ALA A 228 -3.08 -10.57 -0.93
C ALA A 228 -4.40 -10.13 -1.59
N GLY A 229 -4.82 -8.88 -1.37
CA GLY A 229 -5.99 -8.30 -2.03
C GLY A 229 -5.85 -8.28 -3.56
N ALA A 230 -4.67 -7.91 -4.08
CA ALA A 230 -4.40 -7.88 -5.52
C ALA A 230 -4.43 -9.29 -6.14
N PHE A 231 -3.83 -10.28 -5.47
CA PHE A 231 -3.88 -11.68 -5.91
C PHE A 231 -5.31 -12.23 -5.98
N CYS A 232 -6.20 -11.83 -5.07
CA CYS A 232 -7.61 -12.20 -5.11
C CYS A 232 -8.36 -11.63 -6.33
N ILE A 233 -7.93 -10.47 -6.87
CA ILE A 233 -8.58 -9.83 -8.03
C ILE A 233 -8.05 -10.41 -9.34
N SER A 234 -6.73 -10.37 -9.55
CA SER A 234 -6.10 -10.92 -10.74
C SER A 234 -4.68 -11.37 -10.42
N TRP A 235 -4.50 -12.67 -10.30
CA TRP A 235 -3.20 -13.26 -10.02
C TRP A 235 -2.23 -13.12 -11.21
N GLN A 236 -2.73 -13.10 -12.47
CA GLN A 236 -1.88 -12.94 -13.66
C GLN A 236 -1.25 -11.55 -13.74
N LEU A 237 -2.06 -10.49 -13.58
CA LEU A 237 -1.56 -9.11 -13.58
C LEU A 237 -0.64 -8.85 -12.39
N THR A 238 -0.98 -9.39 -11.22
CA THR A 238 -0.17 -9.24 -10.01
C THR A 238 1.22 -9.86 -10.18
N LEU A 239 1.31 -11.05 -10.79
CA LEU A 239 2.60 -11.69 -11.11
C LEU A 239 3.43 -10.87 -12.10
N ALA A 240 2.81 -10.32 -13.15
CA ALA A 240 3.50 -9.45 -14.10
C ALA A 240 4.04 -8.17 -13.42
N CYS A 241 3.30 -7.58 -12.48
CA CYS A 241 3.80 -6.46 -11.68
C CYS A 241 4.94 -6.88 -10.73
N LEU A 242 4.85 -8.09 -10.16
CA LEU A 242 5.84 -8.60 -9.21
C LEU A 242 7.21 -8.86 -9.87
N THR A 243 7.25 -9.18 -11.17
CA THR A 243 8.52 -9.31 -11.90
C THR A 243 9.18 -7.95 -12.17
N LEU A 244 8.40 -6.87 -12.30
CA LEU A 244 8.88 -5.49 -12.42
C LEU A 244 9.33 -4.88 -11.09
N ALA A 245 8.69 -5.27 -9.98
CA ALA A 245 9.00 -4.80 -8.64
C ALA A 245 10.51 -4.85 -8.24
N PRO A 246 11.29 -5.93 -8.49
CA PRO A 246 12.71 -5.96 -8.15
C PRO A 246 13.55 -4.95 -8.93
N ILE A 247 13.17 -4.63 -10.18
CA ILE A 247 13.88 -3.63 -11.00
C ILE A 247 13.73 -2.25 -10.36
N VAL A 248 12.49 -1.88 -9.99
CA VAL A 248 12.20 -0.63 -9.29
C VAL A 248 12.86 -0.59 -7.91
N GLY A 249 12.81 -1.71 -7.18
CA GLY A 249 13.45 -1.86 -5.88
C GLY A 249 14.96 -1.66 -5.94
N PHE A 250 15.63 -2.26 -6.93
CA PHE A 250 17.06 -2.08 -7.17
C PHE A 250 17.41 -0.62 -7.45
N LEU A 251 16.66 0.04 -8.34
CA LEU A 251 16.86 1.45 -8.67
C LEU A 251 16.69 2.34 -7.42
N MET A 252 15.69 2.06 -6.58
CA MET A 252 15.48 2.79 -5.34
C MET A 252 16.61 2.58 -4.32
N VAL A 253 17.11 1.36 -4.18
CA VAL A 253 18.26 1.08 -3.29
C VAL A 253 19.50 1.81 -3.79
N TRP A 254 19.75 1.79 -5.10
CA TRP A 254 20.87 2.52 -5.70
C TRP A 254 20.76 4.03 -5.46
N LEU A 255 19.59 4.62 -5.73
CA LEU A 255 19.31 6.04 -5.51
C LEU A 255 19.47 6.43 -4.03
N ASN A 256 18.90 5.65 -3.11
CA ASN A 256 19.00 5.91 -1.67
C ASN A 256 20.45 5.81 -1.17
N ARG A 257 21.23 4.85 -1.68
CA ARG A 257 22.67 4.76 -1.37
C ARG A 257 23.41 6.01 -1.85
N ARG A 258 23.09 6.52 -3.05
CA ARG A 258 23.69 7.75 -3.58
C ARG A 258 23.36 8.96 -2.72
N ILE A 259 22.08 9.14 -2.37
CA ILE A 259 21.61 10.22 -1.49
C ILE A 259 22.31 10.14 -0.13
N ARG A 260 22.34 8.97 0.51
CA ARG A 260 23.02 8.79 1.80
C ARG A 260 24.51 9.12 1.75
N SER A 261 25.20 8.78 0.66
CA SER A 261 26.60 9.13 0.48
C SER A 261 26.79 10.65 0.43
N VAL A 262 25.92 11.36 -0.30
CA VAL A 262 25.95 12.82 -0.38
C VAL A 262 25.63 13.46 0.97
N SER A 263 24.60 12.97 1.68
CA SER A 263 24.26 13.47 3.01
C SER A 263 25.40 13.28 4.01
N LYS A 264 26.11 12.15 3.96
CA LYS A 264 27.31 11.91 4.80
C LYS A 264 28.43 12.90 4.48
N TYR A 265 28.67 13.17 3.20
CA TYR A 265 29.65 14.15 2.76
C TYR A 265 29.32 15.57 3.26
N ILE A 266 28.06 16.00 3.10
CA ILE A 266 27.58 17.31 3.60
C ILE A 266 27.73 17.40 5.12
N LEU A 267 27.34 16.36 5.85
CA LEU A 267 27.44 16.33 7.31
C LEU A 267 28.90 16.35 7.79
N ALA A 268 29.81 15.68 7.09
CA ALA A 268 31.24 15.73 7.39
C ALA A 268 31.81 17.15 7.22
N ARG A 269 31.43 17.86 6.17
CA ARG A 269 31.85 19.26 5.92
C ARG A 269 31.27 20.23 6.96
N SER A 270 30.01 20.04 7.35
CA SER A 270 29.37 20.81 8.43
C SER A 270 30.10 20.63 9.77
N LYS A 271 30.54 19.42 10.13
CA LYS A 271 31.34 19.18 11.34
C LYS A 271 32.69 19.93 11.31
N GLY A 272 33.36 19.96 10.15
CA GLY A 272 34.60 20.73 9.99
C GLY A 272 34.38 22.22 10.26
N PHE A 273 33.33 22.80 9.68
CA PHE A 273 32.96 24.20 9.94
C PHE A 273 32.65 24.46 11.43
N HIS A 274 31.85 23.60 12.06
CA HIS A 274 31.55 23.73 13.49
C HIS A 274 32.79 23.62 14.37
N HIS A 275 33.74 22.76 14.00
CA HIS A 275 35.00 22.61 14.72
C HIS A 275 35.85 23.87 14.64
N VAL A 276 36.04 24.43 13.43
CA VAL A 276 36.76 25.70 13.24
C VAL A 276 36.08 26.82 14.00
N LEU A 277 34.75 26.94 13.89
CA LEU A 277 33.98 27.95 14.62
C LEU A 277 34.16 27.84 16.13
N LEU A 278 34.10 26.63 16.69
CA LEU A 278 34.36 26.39 18.12
C LEU A 278 35.79 26.77 18.52
N GLU A 279 36.78 26.46 17.69
CA GLU A 279 38.17 26.79 17.94
C GLU A 279 38.42 28.30 17.88
N THR A 280 37.73 29.01 16.99
CA THR A 280 37.84 30.46 16.87
C THR A 280 37.15 31.16 18.04
N LEU A 281 35.99 30.67 18.47
CA LEU A 281 35.25 31.21 19.62
C LEU A 281 35.97 30.95 20.95
N ASN A 282 36.52 29.74 21.16
CA ASN A 282 37.29 29.43 22.36
C ASN A 282 38.58 30.27 22.46
N ASN A 283 39.19 30.62 21.32
CA ASN A 283 40.41 31.43 21.26
C ASN A 283 40.14 32.90 20.87
N VAL A 284 38.91 33.39 21.00
CA VAL A 284 38.50 34.70 20.46
C VAL A 284 39.33 35.85 21.01
N LEU A 285 39.70 35.79 22.29
CA LEU A 285 40.54 36.80 22.96
C LEU A 285 41.96 36.79 22.39
N THR A 286 42.49 35.63 22.06
CA THR A 286 43.82 35.47 21.44
C THR A 286 43.82 35.97 19.99
N VAL A 287 42.72 35.73 19.26
CA VAL A 287 42.55 36.19 17.87
C VAL A 287 42.35 37.71 17.79
N GLN A 288 41.68 38.32 18.77
CA GLN A 288 41.47 39.78 18.82
C GLN A 288 42.70 40.56 19.33
N ALA A 289 43.64 39.90 19.98
CA ALA A 289 44.84 40.53 20.54
C ALA A 289 45.99 40.71 19.52
N TYR A 290 45.91 40.08 18.35
CA TYR A 290 46.83 40.20 17.21
C TYR A 290 46.15 40.95 16.06
#